data_AF-A0A9D0M292-F1
#
_entry.id   AF-A0A9D0M292-F1
#
_cell.length_a   1.000
_cell.length_b   1.000
_cell.length_c   1.000
_cell.angle_alpha   90.00
_cell.angle_beta   90.00
_cell.angle_gamma   90.00
#
_symmetry.space_group_name_H-M   'P 1'
#
loop_
_entity.id
_entity.type
_entity.pdbx_description
1 polymer ?
#
loop_
_entity_poly.entity_id
_entity_poly.type
_entity_poly.pdbx_seq_one_letter_code
_entity_poly.pdbx_strand_id
1 'polypeptide(L)'
;MQPVNNIQKQGMSKKQAKKMQKMVNALQKEMADTVYETMKEAGKPLDVNDIVTAYPDNERRKSCKDDNELKLHISMGLGKLIQDGKVKELPKTADGKFLLEII
;
A
#
# COMPACT_ATOMS: atom_id res chain seq x y z
N MET A 1 -41.64 26.14 -4.43
CA MET A 1 -40.87 24.90 -4.70
C MET A 1 -39.98 24.65 -3.48
N GLN A 2 -40.13 23.50 -2.84
CA GLN A 2 -39.41 23.14 -1.60
C GLN A 2 -38.01 22.59 -1.94
N PRO A 3 -36.96 22.85 -1.12
CA PRO A 3 -35.64 22.27 -1.34
C PRO A 3 -35.62 20.80 -0.90
N VAL A 4 -35.12 19.94 -1.80
CA VAL A 4 -34.98 18.49 -1.59
C VAL A 4 -33.72 18.16 -0.77
N ASN A 5 -33.99 17.51 0.36
CA ASN A 5 -33.23 16.41 0.99
C ASN A 5 -31.72 16.58 1.28
N ASN A 6 -31.46 17.11 2.48
CA ASN A 6 -30.87 16.36 3.61
C ASN A 6 -30.16 15.02 3.27
N ILE A 7 -28.93 15.07 2.76
CA ILE A 7 -28.03 13.91 2.73
C ILE A 7 -27.51 13.69 4.14
N GLN A 8 -28.07 12.70 4.83
CA GLN A 8 -27.60 12.17 6.10
C GLN A 8 -26.13 11.73 5.96
N LYS A 9 -25.19 12.56 6.43
CA LYS A 9 -23.86 12.09 6.85
C LYS A 9 -24.05 11.23 8.10
N GLN A 10 -24.39 9.95 7.92
CA GLN A 10 -24.36 8.98 9.01
C GLN A 10 -22.90 8.85 9.49
N GLY A 11 -22.61 9.56 10.59
CA GLY A 11 -21.31 9.53 11.24
C GLY A 11 -21.06 8.15 11.83
N MET A 12 -20.05 7.45 11.33
CA MET A 12 -19.49 6.29 12.02
C MET A 12 -19.16 6.68 13.47
N SER A 13 -19.52 5.82 14.42
CA SER A 13 -19.18 6.08 15.83
C SER A 13 -17.65 6.08 16.01
N LYS A 14 -17.13 6.93 16.90
CA LYS A 14 -15.68 7.00 17.21
C LYS A 14 -15.08 5.61 17.57
N LYS A 15 -15.87 4.71 18.14
CA LYS A 15 -15.46 3.34 18.47
C LYS A 15 -15.26 2.45 17.22
N GLN A 16 -16.15 2.55 16.23
CA GLN A 16 -16.05 1.82 14.97
C GLN A 16 -14.86 2.31 14.13
N ALA A 17 -14.69 3.63 14.03
CA ALA A 17 -13.55 4.23 13.32
C ALA A 17 -12.21 3.78 13.92
N LYS A 18 -12.08 3.76 15.25
CA LYS A 18 -10.86 3.29 15.93
C LYS A 18 -10.58 1.81 15.69
N LYS A 19 -11.61 0.96 15.64
CA LYS A 19 -11.45 -0.48 15.34
C LYS A 19 -11.01 -0.68 13.89
N MET A 20 -11.62 0.02 12.95
CA MET A 20 -11.26 -0.03 11.53
C MET A 20 -9.83 0.46 11.30
N GLN A 21 -9.45 1.58 11.92
CA GLN A 21 -8.08 2.10 11.83
C GLN A 21 -7.04 1.09 12.34
N LYS A 22 -7.33 0.35 13.42
CA LYS A 22 -6.43 -0.70 13.90
C LYS A 22 -6.26 -1.83 12.89
N MET A 23 -7.35 -2.25 12.23
CA MET A 23 -7.27 -3.29 11.19
C MET A 23 -6.47 -2.78 9.98
N VAL A 24 -6.71 -1.55 9.55
CA VAL A 24 -5.96 -0.92 8.45
C VAL A 24 -4.47 -0.82 8.80
N ASN A 25 -4.12 -0.39 10.02
CA ASN A 25 -2.73 -0.30 10.46
C ASN A 25 -2.05 -1.68 10.50
N ALA A 26 -2.77 -2.72 10.94
CA ALA A 26 -2.26 -4.08 10.95
C ALA A 26 -1.98 -4.58 9.52
N LEU A 27 -2.93 -4.35 8.61
CA LEU A 27 -2.77 -4.68 7.20
C LEU A 27 -1.63 -3.89 6.54
N GLN A 28 -1.55 -2.58 6.80
CA GLN A 28 -0.45 -1.74 6.32
C GLN A 28 0.91 -2.27 6.76
N LYS A 29 1.01 -2.72 8.02
CA LYS A 29 2.24 -3.30 8.54
C LYS A 29 2.58 -4.64 7.87
N GLU A 30 1.61 -5.54 7.73
CA GLU A 30 1.79 -6.82 7.03
C GLU A 30 2.28 -6.60 5.59
N MET A 31 1.66 -5.66 4.87
CA MET A 31 2.07 -5.29 3.51
C MET A 31 3.47 -4.67 3.49
N ALA A 32 3.76 -3.76 4.41
CA ALA A 32 5.07 -3.11 4.52
C ALA A 32 6.19 -4.12 4.79
N ASP A 33 5.99 -5.05 5.73
CA ASP A 33 6.97 -6.07 6.06
C ASP A 33 7.26 -6.99 4.85
N THR A 34 6.20 -7.40 4.13
CA THR A 34 6.37 -8.26 2.95
C THR A 34 7.09 -7.53 1.80
N VAL A 35 6.69 -6.29 1.52
CA VAL A 35 7.33 -5.45 0.48
C VAL A 35 8.79 -5.18 0.82
N TYR A 36 9.08 -4.90 2.09
CA TYR A 36 10.45 -4.64 2.55
C TYR A 36 11.36 -5.85 2.33
N GLU A 37 10.91 -7.06 2.70
CA GLU A 37 11.71 -8.27 2.45
C GLU A 37 11.87 -8.54 0.95
N THR A 38 10.84 -8.34 0.11
CA THR A 38 10.99 -8.53 -1.34
C THR A 38 11.95 -7.50 -1.97
N MET A 39 11.96 -6.24 -1.52
CA MET A 39 12.95 -5.25 -1.94
C MET A 39 14.37 -5.60 -1.47
N LYS A 40 14.50 -6.11 -0.24
CA LYS A 40 15.77 -6.50 0.36
C LYS A 40 16.38 -7.73 -0.30
N GLU A 41 15.57 -8.73 -0.63
CA GLU A 41 15.98 -9.92 -1.40
C GLU A 41 16.46 -9.55 -2.80
N ALA A 42 15.83 -8.56 -3.45
CA ALA A 42 16.28 -8.09 -4.75
C ALA A 42 17.63 -7.35 -4.70
N GLY A 43 17.97 -6.73 -3.57
CA GLY A 43 19.26 -6.07 -3.34
C GLY A 43 19.55 -4.87 -4.25
N LYS A 44 18.52 -4.31 -4.89
CA LYS A 44 18.62 -3.17 -5.82
C LYS A 44 17.36 -2.32 -5.79
N PRO A 45 17.41 -1.06 -6.27
CA PRO A 45 16.20 -0.25 -6.41
C PRO A 45 15.20 -0.90 -7.37
N LEU A 46 13.93 -0.90 -7.00
CA LEU A 46 12.83 -1.53 -7.74
C LEU A 46 11.73 -0.51 -8.04
N ASP A 47 11.09 -0.64 -9.20
CA ASP A 47 9.79 0.02 -9.43
C ASP A 47 8.64 -0.83 -8.85
N VAL A 48 7.43 -0.24 -8.79
CA VAL A 48 6.25 -0.93 -8.24
C VAL A 48 5.91 -2.21 -9.01
N ASN A 49 6.10 -2.24 -10.33
CA ASN A 49 5.84 -3.45 -11.12
C ASN A 49 6.89 -4.53 -10.86
N ASP A 50 8.14 -4.16 -10.63
CA ASP A 50 9.19 -5.10 -10.23
C ASP A 50 8.84 -5.74 -8.88
N ILE A 51 8.35 -4.94 -7.92
CA ILE A 51 7.91 -5.44 -6.60
C ILE A 51 6.72 -6.39 -6.76
N VAL A 52 5.72 -6.05 -7.58
CA VAL A 52 4.56 -6.93 -7.86
C VAL A 52 5.00 -8.27 -8.45
N THR A 53 5.95 -8.22 -9.37
CA THR A 53 6.48 -9.42 -10.05
C THR A 53 7.23 -10.32 -9.07
N ALA A 54 8.09 -9.72 -8.23
CA ALA A 54 8.86 -10.41 -7.20
C ALA A 54 8.07 -10.73 -5.93
N TYR A 55 6.81 -10.27 -5.82
CA TYR A 55 6.01 -10.46 -4.63
C TYR A 55 5.77 -11.95 -4.36
N PRO A 56 5.97 -12.46 -3.13
CA PRO A 56 5.85 -13.89 -2.85
C PRO A 56 4.44 -14.43 -3.11
N ASP A 57 4.35 -15.71 -3.48
CA ASP A 57 3.07 -16.42 -3.67
C ASP A 57 2.40 -16.81 -2.33
N ASN A 58 2.07 -15.79 -1.54
CA ASN A 58 1.43 -15.92 -0.24
C ASN A 58 -0.11 -15.90 -0.35
N GLU A 59 -0.80 -16.14 0.77
CA GLU A 59 -2.27 -16.09 0.83
C GLU A 59 -2.84 -14.77 0.32
N ARG A 60 -2.12 -13.65 0.52
CA ARG A 60 -2.53 -12.34 0.02
C ARG A 60 -2.55 -12.29 -1.51
N ARG A 61 -1.46 -12.72 -2.16
CA ARG A 61 -1.38 -12.82 -3.63
C ARG A 61 -2.48 -13.72 -4.18
N LYS A 62 -2.75 -14.84 -3.53
CA LYS A 62 -3.82 -15.80 -3.88
C LYS A 62 -5.23 -15.23 -3.67
N SER A 63 -5.40 -14.33 -2.70
CA SER A 63 -6.68 -13.69 -2.40
C SER A 63 -7.01 -12.51 -3.33
N CYS A 64 -6.00 -11.92 -3.97
CA CYS A 64 -6.19 -10.83 -4.92
C CYS A 64 -6.76 -11.39 -6.23
N LYS A 65 -7.76 -10.71 -6.79
CA LYS A 65 -8.38 -11.12 -8.05
C LYS A 65 -7.48 -10.87 -9.26
N ASP A 66 -6.68 -9.81 -9.18
CA ASP A 66 -5.79 -9.36 -10.23
C ASP A 66 -4.58 -8.60 -9.66
N ASP A 67 -3.64 -8.29 -10.55
CA ASP A 67 -2.43 -7.54 -10.22
C ASP A 67 -2.72 -6.08 -9.82
N ASN A 68 -3.88 -5.50 -10.17
CA ASN A 68 -4.22 -4.13 -9.78
C ASN A 68 -4.61 -4.06 -8.29
N GLU A 69 -5.35 -5.06 -7.80
CA GLU A 69 -5.65 -5.20 -6.37
C GLU A 69 -4.37 -5.41 -5.55
N LEU A 70 -3.46 -6.26 -6.05
CA LEU A 70 -2.16 -6.48 -5.43
C LEU A 70 -1.30 -5.20 -5.44
N LYS A 71 -1.28 -4.46 -6.55
CA LYS A 71 -0.60 -3.15 -6.66
C LYS A 71 -1.11 -2.18 -5.60
N LEU A 72 -2.42 -2.09 -5.39
CA LEU A 72 -3.00 -1.21 -4.38
C LEU A 72 -2.50 -1.56 -2.97
N HIS A 73 -2.45 -2.85 -2.63
CA HIS A 73 -1.94 -3.31 -1.35
C HIS A 73 -0.43 -3.04 -1.20
N ILE A 74 0.35 -3.26 -2.24
CA ILE A 74 1.79 -2.97 -2.27
C ILE A 74 2.01 -1.45 -2.10
N SER A 75 1.26 -0.60 -2.82
CA SER A 75 1.34 0.86 -2.67
C SER A 75 1.02 1.31 -1.24
N MET A 76 0.07 0.65 -0.58
CA MET A 76 -0.24 0.91 0.82
C MET A 76 0.91 0.53 1.76
N GLY A 77 1.56 -0.62 1.53
CA GLY A 77 2.77 -1.03 2.28
C GLY A 77 3.94 -0.09 2.04
N LEU A 78 4.18 0.30 0.78
CA LEU A 78 5.22 1.26 0.39
C LEU A 78 5.00 2.63 1.04
N GLY A 79 3.78 3.14 1.03
CA GLY A 79 3.45 4.40 1.71
C GLY A 79 3.81 4.37 3.19
N LYS A 80 3.61 3.23 3.85
CA LYS A 80 4.02 3.03 5.25
C LYS A 80 5.54 3.00 5.41
N LEU A 81 6.27 2.30 4.54
CA LEU A 81 7.74 2.25 4.57
C LEU A 81 8.39 3.63 4.32
N ILE A 82 7.80 4.43 3.43
CA ILE A 82 8.25 5.81 3.16
C ILE A 82 7.98 6.70 4.37
N GLN A 83 6.78 6.60 4.98
CA GLN A 83 6.47 7.33 6.21
C GLN A 83 7.39 6.96 7.38
N ASP A 84 7.79 5.69 7.46
CA ASP A 84 8.71 5.18 8.47
C ASP A 84 10.19 5.49 8.16
N GLY A 85 10.48 6.10 7.01
CA GLY A 85 11.85 6.44 6.59
C GLY A 85 12.72 5.22 6.27
N LYS A 86 12.11 4.08 5.94
CA LYS A 86 12.83 2.85 5.54
C LYS A 86 13.04 2.74 4.04
N VAL A 87 12.22 3.43 3.26
CA VAL A 87 12.28 3.47 1.80
C VAL A 87 12.20 4.92 1.35
N LYS A 88 12.96 5.26 0.33
CA LYS A 88 12.84 6.54 -0.39
C LYS A 88 12.53 6.31 -1.85
N GLU A 89 11.79 7.25 -2.43
CA GLU A 89 11.63 7.35 -3.87
C GLU A 89 12.87 8.04 -4.46
N LEU A 90 13.46 7.42 -5.48
CA LEU A 90 14.57 7.98 -6.24
C LEU A 90 14.06 8.91 -7.34
N PRO A 91 14.92 9.81 -7.86
CA PRO A 91 14.58 10.62 -9.01
C PRO A 91 14.09 9.77 -10.19
N LYS A 92 13.11 10.31 -10.90
CA LYS A 92 12.51 9.67 -12.08
C LYS A 92 13.60 9.31 -13.10
N THR A 93 13.61 8.06 -13.55
CA THR A 93 14.55 7.58 -14.57
C THR A 93 14.26 8.23 -15.92
N ALA A 94 15.21 8.15 -16.86
CA ALA A 94 15.03 8.63 -18.23
C ALA A 94 13.80 8.00 -18.92
N ASP A 95 13.50 6.74 -18.59
CA ASP A 95 12.33 5.99 -19.09
C ASP A 95 11.03 6.36 -18.36
N GLY A 96 11.10 7.29 -17.42
CA GLY A 96 9.96 7.82 -16.69
C GLY A 96 9.48 6.98 -15.51
N LYS A 97 10.29 6.03 -15.02
CA LYS A 97 9.97 5.18 -13.87
C LYS A 97 10.40 5.81 -12.55
N PHE A 98 9.64 5.53 -11.49
CA PHE A 98 10.00 5.86 -10.12
C PHE A 98 10.56 4.62 -9.44
N LEU A 99 11.83 4.67 -9.08
CA LEU A 99 12.50 3.58 -8.37
C LEU A 99 12.43 3.84 -6.87
N LEU A 100 12.34 2.76 -6.10
CA LEU A 100 12.27 2.77 -4.65
C LEU A 100 13.51 2.07 -4.11
N GLU A 101 14.18 2.69 -3.13
CA GLU A 101 15.40 2.18 -2.52
C GLU A 101 15.24 2.09 -0.99
N ILE A 102 15.74 1.01 -0.40
CA ILE A 102 15.83 0.84 1.06
C ILE A 102 16.92 1.76 1.62
N ILE A 103 16.65 2.44 2.73
CA ILE A 103 17.57 3.35 3.43
C ILE A 103 18.34 2.62 4.53
#